data_AF-A0A2S8WRQ7-F1
#
_entry.id   AF-A0A2S8WRQ7-F1
#
_cell.length_a   1.000
_cell.length_b   1.000
_cell.length_c   1.000
_cell.angle_alpha   90.00
_cell.angle_beta   90.00
_cell.angle_gamma   90.00
#
_symmetry.space_group_name_H-M   'P 1'
#
loop_
_entity.id
_entity.type
_entity.pdbx_description
1 polymer ?
#
loop_
_entity_poly.entity_id
_entity_poly.type
_entity_poly.pdbx_seq_one_letter_code
_entity_poly.pdbx_strand_id
1 'polypeptide(L)'
;MTLIPTHQITIAETEFLFDRALPVMVLRRAGKQERVVSWPDLNLGVVAPEVTLLNVEAGVWVIYGCGSDGDEEEFGILYEPQCLVAVWVGLDGTHESFTAPGHRVLGATREGLWSAPNLLPQFDEKYFGGPLPAGWSSPTPMLLHALGQKARSIIADRYVLEIAEDSRGTVVYMNPSPPVVFNDSTGSTYSYRSTALVLGGMKEIPDQLNFRDFVPDGWGTKEDAPEIIQGIPEVLQRHQEVIIAEADKIQWKSTFLSNEQQEAAVRLLNEQFPHNSYWNPVPDTKIGYGPRDTRVWVEDSWPETRLMVEVTHPSFVEGRIRRTYRVFDRAGRVDVDRYASVWFAEDLDTCSLPSMGTIRDGVLEG
;
A
#
# COMPACT_ATOMS: atom_id res chain seq x y z
N MET A 1 16.08 20.50 11.17
CA MET A 1 15.51 20.74 9.82
C MET A 1 15.70 19.48 9.01
N THR A 2 14.62 18.73 8.87
CA THR A 2 14.65 17.42 8.25
C THR A 2 14.09 17.55 6.85
N LEU A 3 14.87 17.13 5.85
CA LEU A 3 14.41 17.00 4.47
C LEU A 3 13.55 15.73 4.40
N ILE A 4 12.38 15.83 3.79
CA ILE A 4 11.39 14.76 3.79
C ILE A 4 10.94 14.53 2.35
N PRO A 5 11.05 13.29 1.82
CA PRO A 5 10.48 12.96 0.52
C PRO A 5 8.97 13.05 0.63
N THR A 6 8.39 14.08 0.00
CA THR A 6 6.94 14.30 0.04
C THR A 6 6.25 13.80 -1.22
N HIS A 7 5.05 13.27 -1.05
CA HIS A 7 4.14 12.95 -2.13
C HIS A 7 3.36 14.20 -2.49
N GLN A 8 3.50 14.64 -3.74
CA GLN A 8 2.79 15.81 -4.24
C GLN A 8 1.52 15.39 -4.99
N ILE A 9 0.38 15.91 -4.55
CA ILE A 9 -0.88 15.87 -5.28
C ILE A 9 -1.33 17.31 -5.52
N THR A 10 -1.77 17.64 -6.72
CA THR A 10 -2.32 18.96 -7.03
C THR A 10 -3.80 18.82 -7.38
N ILE A 11 -4.65 19.56 -6.66
CA ILE A 11 -6.09 19.64 -6.93
C ILE A 11 -6.43 21.11 -7.10
N ALA A 12 -6.98 21.44 -8.28
CA ALA A 12 -7.14 22.82 -8.73
C ALA A 12 -5.82 23.60 -8.61
N GLU A 13 -5.74 24.53 -7.66
CA GLU A 13 -4.61 25.42 -7.41
C GLU A 13 -3.95 25.18 -6.05
N THR A 14 -4.33 24.11 -5.35
CA THR A 14 -3.76 23.68 -4.07
C THR A 14 -2.85 22.48 -4.30
N GLU A 15 -1.60 22.58 -3.82
CA GLU A 15 -0.67 21.48 -3.71
C GLU A 15 -0.77 20.85 -2.31
N PHE A 16 -0.87 19.53 -2.25
CA PHE A 16 -0.83 18.71 -1.06
C PHE A 16 0.50 17.98 -1.03
N LEU A 17 1.28 18.19 0.02
CA LEU A 17 2.61 17.62 0.21
C LEU A 17 2.57 16.73 1.45
N PHE A 18 2.52 15.42 1.25
CA PHE A 18 2.37 14.44 2.32
C PHE A 18 3.70 13.77 2.68
N ASP A 19 4.00 13.68 3.98
CA ASP A 19 5.14 12.92 4.51
C ASP A 19 4.73 11.46 4.73
N ARG A 20 5.40 10.50 4.10
CA ARG A 20 5.10 9.07 4.33
C ARG A 20 5.57 8.57 5.71
N ALA A 21 6.59 9.18 6.29
CA ALA A 21 7.16 8.78 7.56
C ALA A 21 6.42 9.38 8.76
N LEU A 22 5.70 10.49 8.57
CA LEU A 22 4.97 11.17 9.63
C LEU A 22 3.54 11.52 9.17
N PRO A 23 2.50 11.34 10.01
CA PRO A 23 1.12 11.70 9.68
C PRO A 23 0.90 13.24 9.59
N VAL A 24 1.52 13.88 8.59
CA VAL A 24 1.48 15.32 8.32
C VAL A 24 1.35 15.58 6.82
N MET A 25 0.61 16.64 6.51
CA MET A 25 0.39 17.14 5.17
C MET A 25 0.52 18.66 5.16
N VAL A 26 1.23 19.20 4.16
CA VAL A 26 1.32 20.64 3.92
C VAL A 26 0.46 21.00 2.72
N LEU A 27 -0.39 22.01 2.89
CA LEU A 27 -1.16 22.61 1.83
C LEU A 27 -0.49 23.90 1.38
N ARG A 28 -0.17 24.00 0.10
CA ARG A 28 0.40 25.20 -0.52
C ARG A 28 -0.53 25.73 -1.60
N ARG A 29 -0.77 27.04 -1.59
CA ARG A 29 -1.53 27.75 -2.63
C ARG A 29 -0.83 29.06 -2.94
N ALA A 30 -0.73 29.41 -4.21
CA ALA A 30 -0.10 30.66 -4.64
C ALA A 30 -0.74 31.87 -3.93
N GLY A 31 0.11 32.72 -3.33
CA GLY A 31 -0.32 33.94 -2.63
C GLY A 31 -0.98 33.71 -1.26
N LYS A 32 -1.01 32.48 -0.73
CA LYS A 32 -1.45 32.18 0.64
C LYS A 32 -0.31 31.63 1.48
N GLN A 33 -0.43 31.79 2.80
CA GLN A 33 0.47 31.12 3.75
C GLN A 33 0.27 29.61 3.66
N GLU A 34 1.36 28.85 3.74
CA GLU A 34 1.32 27.40 3.85
C GLU A 34 0.55 26.98 5.11
N ARG A 35 -0.25 25.93 4.98
CA ARG A 35 -1.00 25.36 6.10
C ARG A 35 -0.51 23.95 6.36
N VAL A 36 -0.06 23.70 7.59
CA VAL A 36 0.32 22.36 8.05
C VAL A 36 -0.88 21.72 8.72
N VAL A 37 -1.18 20.48 8.33
CA VAL A 37 -2.25 19.64 8.90
C VAL A 37 -1.60 18.36 9.39
N SER A 38 -1.89 17.95 10.63
CA SER A 38 -1.34 16.74 11.21
C SER A 38 -2.34 16.04 12.10
N TRP A 39 -2.15 14.73 12.28
CA TRP A 39 -2.99 13.88 13.12
C TRP A 39 -2.10 12.96 13.99
N PRO A 40 -1.41 13.54 14.99
CA PRO A 40 -0.39 12.83 15.78
C PRO A 40 -0.96 11.76 16.72
N ASP A 41 -2.25 11.83 17.05
CA ASP A 41 -2.93 10.90 17.96
C ASP A 41 -3.50 9.65 17.27
N LEU A 42 -3.33 9.56 15.94
CA LEU A 42 -3.93 8.50 15.15
C LEU A 42 -3.24 7.16 15.46
N ASN A 43 -4.03 6.20 15.94
CA ASN A 43 -3.53 4.88 16.26
C ASN A 43 -3.35 4.05 14.98
N LEU A 44 -2.11 3.92 14.54
CA LEU A 44 -1.71 3.15 13.37
C LEU A 44 -1.24 1.74 13.72
N GLY A 45 -1.34 1.34 14.99
CA GLY A 45 -0.81 0.08 15.48
C GLY A 45 0.71 0.08 15.63
N VAL A 46 1.26 -1.12 15.73
CA VAL A 46 2.68 -1.37 16.04
C VAL A 46 3.58 -1.45 14.82
N VAL A 47 3.00 -1.61 13.63
CA VAL A 47 3.71 -1.71 12.34
C VAL A 47 3.56 -0.39 11.58
N ALA A 48 4.63 0.02 10.88
CA ALA A 48 4.59 1.16 9.99
C ALA A 48 3.57 0.89 8.87
N PRO A 49 2.57 1.76 8.68
CA PRO A 49 1.53 1.51 7.70
C PRO A 49 2.05 1.76 6.28
N GLU A 50 1.52 1.01 5.32
CA GLU A 50 1.58 1.43 3.93
C GLU A 50 0.62 2.61 3.74
N VAL A 51 1.07 3.63 2.99
CA VAL A 51 0.27 4.82 2.74
C VAL A 51 -0.11 4.94 1.28
N THR A 52 -1.42 4.95 1.03
CA THR A 52 -2.01 5.27 -0.28
C THR A 52 -2.71 6.61 -0.23
N LEU A 53 -2.56 7.41 -1.28
CA LEU A 53 -3.28 8.68 -1.42
C LEU A 53 -4.34 8.57 -2.52
N LEU A 54 -5.58 8.91 -2.21
CA LEU A 54 -6.67 8.98 -3.19
C LEU A 54 -7.18 10.43 -3.28
N ASN A 55 -7.08 11.04 -4.45
CA ASN A 55 -7.58 12.39 -4.68
C ASN A 55 -9.03 12.38 -5.17
N VAL A 56 -9.81 13.35 -4.67
CA VAL A 56 -11.16 13.67 -5.16
C VAL A 56 -11.24 15.18 -5.37
N GLU A 57 -12.25 15.70 -6.07
CA GLU A 57 -12.34 17.13 -6.40
C GLU A 57 -12.22 18.04 -5.16
N ALA A 58 -12.76 17.61 -4.01
CA ALA A 58 -12.82 18.38 -2.78
C ALA A 58 -11.59 18.24 -1.86
N GLY A 59 -10.66 17.33 -2.15
CA GLY A 59 -9.53 17.06 -1.25
C GLY A 59 -8.83 15.72 -1.47
N VAL A 60 -8.04 15.31 -0.48
CA VAL A 60 -7.23 14.08 -0.52
C VAL A 60 -7.60 13.16 0.63
N TRP A 61 -7.74 11.88 0.33
CA TRP A 61 -7.78 10.82 1.32
C TRP A 61 -6.38 10.25 1.51
N VAL A 62 -5.91 10.23 2.75
CA VAL A 62 -4.71 9.52 3.19
C VAL A 62 -5.14 8.21 3.80
N ILE A 63 -4.81 7.11 3.15
CA ILE A 63 -5.18 5.75 3.56
C ILE A 63 -3.96 5.09 4.19
N TYR A 64 -4.12 4.67 5.43
CA TYR A 64 -3.16 3.85 6.15
C TYR A 64 -3.67 2.42 6.15
N GLY A 65 -2.96 1.55 5.45
CA GLY A 65 -3.18 0.11 5.43
C GLY A 65 -2.07 -0.62 6.18
N CYS A 66 -2.36 -1.83 6.64
CA CYS A 66 -1.31 -2.79 6.94
C CYS A 66 -0.73 -3.25 5.59
N GLY A 67 0.59 -3.14 5.40
CA GLY A 67 1.24 -3.63 4.19
C GLY A 67 0.87 -5.09 3.91
N SER A 68 0.60 -5.41 2.64
CA SER A 68 0.09 -6.72 2.20
C SER A 68 1.08 -7.86 2.30
N ASP A 69 2.36 -7.57 2.54
CA ASP A 69 3.41 -8.52 2.15
C ASP A 69 3.75 -9.50 3.26
N GLY A 70 2.79 -9.75 4.16
CA GLY A 70 2.92 -10.46 5.42
C GLY A 70 2.26 -11.82 5.51
N ASP A 71 2.99 -12.94 5.48
CA ASP A 71 2.47 -14.19 6.07
C ASP A 71 2.24 -13.94 7.56
N GLU A 72 0.97 -13.83 7.96
CA GLU A 72 0.53 -13.59 9.34
C GLU A 72 1.05 -14.68 10.29
N GLU A 73 1.38 -15.86 9.75
CA GLU A 73 1.76 -17.06 10.51
C GLU A 73 3.18 -16.99 11.09
N GLU A 74 4.16 -16.37 10.42
CA GLU A 74 5.55 -16.43 10.88
C GLU A 74 5.82 -15.49 12.08
N PHE A 75 5.07 -14.38 12.21
CA PHE A 75 5.28 -13.40 13.30
C PHE A 75 3.98 -12.74 13.80
N GLY A 76 2.96 -13.53 14.11
CA GLY A 76 1.65 -13.04 14.57
C GLY A 76 1.66 -12.08 15.77
N ILE A 77 2.74 -12.00 16.56
CA ILE A 77 2.89 -11.01 17.64
C ILE A 77 3.03 -9.55 17.14
N LEU A 78 3.43 -9.38 15.88
CA LEU A 78 3.54 -8.08 15.23
C LEU A 78 2.32 -7.74 14.37
N TYR A 79 1.47 -8.72 14.05
CA TYR A 79 0.29 -8.55 13.21
C TYR A 79 -0.96 -8.42 14.10
N GLU A 80 -1.35 -7.18 14.37
CA GLU A 80 -2.69 -6.86 14.88
C GLU A 80 -3.74 -7.00 13.75
N PRO A 81 -5.04 -7.19 14.06
CA PRO A 81 -6.07 -7.25 13.03
C PRO A 81 -6.00 -6.03 12.12
N GLN A 82 -5.95 -6.27 10.81
CA GLN A 82 -5.83 -5.20 9.81
C GLN A 82 -6.88 -4.13 10.05
N CYS A 83 -6.44 -2.91 10.33
CA CYS A 83 -7.31 -1.79 10.59
C CYS A 83 -7.13 -0.77 9.48
N LEU A 84 -8.18 -0.55 8.69
CA LEU A 84 -8.20 0.57 7.78
C LEU A 84 -8.31 1.84 8.60
N VAL A 85 -7.29 2.70 8.53
CA VAL A 85 -7.38 4.06 9.05
C VAL A 85 -7.25 5.02 7.87
N ALA A 86 -8.20 5.95 7.74
CA ALA A 86 -8.21 6.91 6.66
C ALA A 86 -8.36 8.33 7.20
N VAL A 87 -7.71 9.30 6.59
CA VAL A 87 -7.85 10.72 6.91
C VAL A 87 -8.23 11.48 5.64
N TRP A 88 -9.38 12.13 5.65
CA TRP A 88 -9.71 13.10 4.62
C TRP A 88 -9.09 14.45 4.96
N VAL A 89 -8.53 15.13 3.97
CA VAL A 89 -8.00 16.50 4.08
C VAL A 89 -8.60 17.35 2.96
N GLY A 90 -9.38 18.35 3.34
CA GLY A 90 -10.02 19.29 2.41
C GLY A 90 -9.06 20.36 1.87
N LEU A 91 -9.47 21.03 0.79
CA LEU A 91 -8.70 22.13 0.18
C LEU A 91 -8.42 23.32 1.11
N ASP A 92 -9.17 23.45 2.19
CA ASP A 92 -8.98 24.47 3.21
C ASP A 92 -8.11 23.99 4.39
N GLY A 93 -7.77 22.69 4.46
CA GLY A 93 -7.01 22.07 5.54
C GLY A 93 -7.87 21.60 6.72
N THR A 94 -9.19 21.56 6.59
CA THR A 94 -10.04 20.75 7.47
C THR A 94 -9.74 19.28 7.25
N HIS A 95 -9.82 18.47 8.31
CA HIS A 95 -9.59 17.03 8.21
C HIS A 95 -10.49 16.23 9.15
N GLU A 96 -10.77 14.99 8.75
CA GLU A 96 -11.57 14.02 9.52
C GLU A 96 -10.97 12.63 9.34
N SER A 97 -10.94 11.83 10.42
CA SER A 97 -10.38 10.49 10.42
C SER A 97 -11.45 9.40 10.56
N PHE A 98 -11.26 8.30 9.87
CA PHE A 98 -12.15 7.14 9.85
C PHE A 98 -11.35 5.88 10.20
N THR A 99 -11.99 4.97 10.93
CA THR A 99 -11.38 3.70 11.33
C THR A 99 -12.37 2.58 11.06
N ALA A 100 -11.95 1.57 10.30
CA ALA A 100 -12.77 0.42 9.94
C ALA A 100 -11.96 -0.88 10.09
N PRO A 101 -12.06 -1.55 11.26
CA PRO A 101 -11.36 -2.81 11.51
C PRO A 101 -11.81 -3.91 10.55
N GLY A 102 -10.86 -4.65 9.98
CA GLY A 102 -11.12 -5.76 9.06
C GLY A 102 -11.62 -5.34 7.67
N HIS A 103 -11.51 -4.05 7.32
CA HIS A 103 -11.91 -3.53 6.02
C HIS A 103 -10.70 -3.22 5.13
N ARG A 104 -10.89 -3.33 3.82
CA ARG A 104 -10.03 -2.80 2.76
C ARG A 104 -10.70 -1.62 2.08
N VAL A 105 -9.91 -0.76 1.44
CA VAL A 105 -10.42 0.33 0.59
C VAL A 105 -10.84 -0.25 -0.77
N LEU A 106 -12.02 0.18 -1.24
CA LEU A 106 -12.48 -0.08 -2.60
C LEU A 106 -12.20 1.10 -3.53
N GLY A 107 -12.04 2.32 -2.98
CA GLY A 107 -11.67 3.52 -3.72
C GLY A 107 -12.33 4.77 -3.13
N ALA A 108 -12.20 5.90 -3.80
CA ALA A 108 -12.76 7.17 -3.36
C ALA A 108 -13.50 7.86 -4.50
N THR A 109 -14.58 8.56 -4.15
CA THR A 109 -15.41 9.36 -5.07
C THR A 109 -15.71 10.70 -4.41
N ARG A 110 -16.30 11.66 -5.14
CA ARG A 110 -16.77 12.93 -4.55
C ARG A 110 -17.69 12.73 -3.33
N GLU A 111 -18.38 11.59 -3.27
CA GLU A 111 -19.35 11.27 -2.21
C GLU A 111 -18.69 10.75 -0.93
N GLY A 112 -17.43 10.30 -1.00
CA GLY A 112 -16.68 9.78 0.14
C GLY A 112 -15.76 8.60 -0.19
N LEU A 113 -15.22 8.01 0.88
CA LEU A 113 -14.38 6.82 0.82
C LEU A 113 -15.26 5.56 0.83
N TRP A 114 -14.94 4.62 -0.04
CA TRP A 114 -15.58 3.32 -0.11
C TRP A 114 -14.71 2.24 0.52
N SER A 115 -15.28 1.44 1.41
CA SER A 115 -14.59 0.29 2.00
C SER A 115 -15.47 -0.94 2.04
N ALA A 116 -14.87 -2.11 2.12
CA ALA A 116 -15.55 -3.40 2.30
C ALA A 116 -14.71 -4.28 3.22
N PRO A 117 -15.29 -5.29 3.88
CA PRO A 117 -14.50 -6.27 4.61
C PRO A 117 -13.42 -6.89 3.71
N ASN A 118 -12.29 -7.27 4.30
CA ASN A 118 -11.22 -7.93 3.58
C ASN A 118 -11.64 -9.36 3.22
N LEU A 119 -12.39 -9.50 2.13
CA LEU A 119 -12.88 -10.76 1.59
C LEU A 119 -12.03 -11.16 0.38
N LEU A 120 -11.59 -12.41 0.36
CA LEU A 120 -11.00 -13.01 -0.82
C LEU A 120 -12.09 -13.28 -1.88
N PRO A 121 -11.78 -13.14 -3.18
CA PRO A 121 -12.69 -13.56 -4.23
C PRO A 121 -12.97 -15.06 -4.10
N GLN A 122 -14.21 -15.47 -4.31
CA GLN A 122 -14.60 -16.88 -4.19
C GLN A 122 -14.15 -17.66 -5.42
N PHE A 123 -13.44 -18.76 -5.25
CA PHE A 123 -13.02 -19.59 -6.38
C PHE A 123 -14.03 -20.69 -6.67
N ASP A 124 -14.27 -20.97 -7.95
CA ASP A 124 -14.90 -22.21 -8.40
C ASP A 124 -13.96 -22.88 -9.41
N GLU A 125 -13.18 -23.85 -8.92
CA GLU A 125 -12.21 -24.59 -9.72
C GLU A 125 -12.85 -25.39 -10.89
N LYS A 126 -14.18 -25.50 -10.90
CA LYS A 126 -14.95 -26.22 -11.92
C LYS A 126 -15.63 -25.28 -12.91
N TYR A 127 -15.43 -23.97 -12.80
CA TYR A 127 -16.01 -23.01 -13.72
C TYR A 127 -15.13 -22.81 -14.96
N PHE A 128 -15.57 -23.40 -16.07
CA PHE A 128 -14.89 -23.34 -17.37
C PHE A 128 -15.53 -22.33 -18.35
N GLY A 129 -16.20 -21.29 -17.85
CA GLY A 129 -16.74 -20.19 -18.68
C GLY A 129 -18.16 -20.39 -19.22
N GLY A 130 -19.04 -21.04 -18.45
CA GLY A 130 -20.45 -21.28 -18.81
C GLY A 130 -21.38 -20.08 -18.60
N PRO A 131 -22.72 -20.30 -18.54
CA PRO A 131 -23.67 -19.26 -18.18
C PRO A 131 -23.35 -18.65 -16.80
N LEU A 132 -23.62 -17.35 -16.64
CA LEU A 132 -23.37 -16.65 -15.37
C LEU A 132 -24.11 -17.35 -14.22
N PRO A 133 -23.38 -17.85 -13.21
CA PRO A 133 -24.00 -18.50 -12.06
C PRO A 133 -24.78 -17.46 -11.23
N ALA A 134 -26.01 -17.80 -10.87
CA ALA A 134 -26.91 -16.91 -10.13
C ALA A 134 -26.51 -16.72 -8.65
N GLY A 135 -25.68 -17.61 -8.10
CA GLY A 135 -25.33 -17.62 -6.67
C GLY A 135 -23.88 -18.00 -6.39
N TRP A 136 -22.96 -17.63 -7.28
CA TRP A 136 -21.55 -18.00 -7.10
C TRP A 136 -20.85 -17.21 -5.99
N SER A 137 -21.13 -15.91 -5.83
CA SER A 137 -20.45 -15.08 -4.83
C SER A 137 -21.37 -14.75 -3.66
N SER A 138 -20.83 -14.80 -2.45
CA SER A 138 -21.44 -14.10 -1.32
C SER A 138 -21.58 -12.62 -1.64
N PRO A 139 -22.66 -11.95 -1.20
CA PRO A 139 -22.79 -10.52 -1.36
C PRO A 139 -21.61 -9.77 -0.73
N THR A 140 -21.16 -8.70 -1.37
CA THR A 140 -20.14 -7.81 -0.83
C THR A 140 -20.81 -6.68 -0.07
N PRO A 141 -20.74 -6.65 1.28
CA PRO A 141 -21.15 -5.47 2.04
C PRO A 141 -20.10 -4.38 1.87
N MET A 142 -20.56 -3.17 1.57
CA MET A 142 -19.74 -1.98 1.37
C MET A 142 -20.20 -0.88 2.31
N LEU A 143 -19.26 -0.03 2.72
CA LEU A 143 -19.51 1.18 3.47
C LEU A 143 -19.04 2.38 2.67
N LEU A 144 -19.92 3.37 2.52
CA LEU A 144 -19.58 4.70 2.04
C LEU A 144 -19.43 5.65 3.23
N HIS A 145 -18.21 6.14 3.43
CA HIS A 145 -17.84 7.10 4.48
C HIS A 145 -17.88 8.51 3.91
N ALA A 146 -19.04 9.15 4.02
CA ALA A 146 -19.24 10.56 3.67
C ALA A 146 -18.85 11.47 4.85
N LEU A 147 -18.32 12.65 4.53
CA LEU A 147 -17.82 13.61 5.53
C LEU A 147 -18.92 14.09 6.47
N GLY A 148 -18.63 14.07 7.78
CA GLY A 148 -19.57 14.47 8.84
C GLY A 148 -20.85 13.63 8.91
N GLN A 149 -20.91 12.49 8.23
CA GLN A 149 -22.08 11.62 8.19
C GLN A 149 -21.75 10.23 8.70
N LYS A 150 -22.78 9.54 9.20
CA LYS A 150 -22.65 8.11 9.51
C LYS A 150 -22.45 7.34 8.20
N ALA A 151 -21.54 6.37 8.22
CA ALA A 151 -21.30 5.49 7.09
C ALA A 151 -22.61 4.84 6.58
N ARG A 152 -22.83 4.89 5.27
CA ARG A 152 -23.97 4.26 4.59
C ARG A 152 -23.58 2.85 4.16
N SER A 153 -24.42 1.87 4.51
CA SER A 153 -24.23 0.48 4.10
C SER A 153 -24.88 0.21 2.75
N ILE A 154 -24.15 -0.42 1.83
CA ILE A 154 -24.62 -0.81 0.50
C ILE A 154 -24.21 -2.27 0.30
N ILE A 155 -25.11 -3.11 -0.21
CA ILE A 155 -24.81 -4.52 -0.45
C ILE A 155 -24.84 -4.79 -1.95
N ALA A 156 -23.73 -5.31 -2.46
CA ALA A 156 -23.60 -5.80 -3.82
C ALA A 156 -23.82 -7.31 -3.89
N ASP A 157 -24.62 -7.80 -4.84
CA ASP A 157 -24.85 -9.25 -5.01
C ASP A 157 -23.68 -10.00 -5.69
N ARG A 158 -22.60 -9.27 -6.02
CA ARG A 158 -21.36 -9.79 -6.60
C ARG A 158 -20.13 -9.36 -5.81
N TYR A 159 -19.00 -9.99 -6.11
CA TYR A 159 -17.71 -9.54 -5.61
C TYR A 159 -17.33 -8.19 -6.25
N VAL A 160 -17.13 -7.18 -5.41
CA VAL A 160 -16.70 -5.84 -5.85
C VAL A 160 -15.19 -5.75 -5.79
N LEU A 161 -14.58 -5.42 -6.93
CA LEU A 161 -13.15 -5.23 -7.04
C LEU A 161 -12.75 -3.84 -6.56
N GLU A 162 -13.40 -2.81 -7.11
CA GLU A 162 -13.05 -1.41 -6.96
C GLU A 162 -14.27 -0.50 -7.18
N ILE A 163 -14.22 0.69 -6.60
CA ILE A 163 -15.12 1.80 -6.89
C ILE A 163 -14.29 3.02 -7.28
N ALA A 164 -14.54 3.54 -8.47
CA ALA A 164 -13.91 4.75 -8.98
C ALA A 164 -14.97 5.80 -9.33
N GLU A 165 -14.49 6.98 -9.71
CA GLU A 165 -15.31 8.05 -10.24
C GLU A 165 -14.83 8.46 -11.63
N ASP A 166 -15.76 8.60 -12.58
CA ASP A 166 -15.48 9.19 -13.88
C ASP A 166 -16.53 10.25 -14.27
N SER A 167 -16.47 10.73 -15.51
CA SER A 167 -17.40 11.74 -16.03
C SER A 167 -18.89 11.35 -15.96
N ARG A 168 -19.20 10.07 -15.80
CA ARG A 168 -20.55 9.49 -15.68
C ARG A 168 -20.99 9.33 -14.22
N GLY A 169 -20.11 9.58 -13.25
CA GLY A 169 -20.37 9.47 -11.82
C GLY A 169 -19.62 8.31 -11.17
N THR A 170 -20.22 7.71 -10.12
CA THR A 170 -19.66 6.55 -9.42
C THR A 170 -19.71 5.32 -10.33
N VAL A 171 -18.57 4.64 -10.47
CA VAL A 171 -18.42 3.41 -11.23
C VAL A 171 -17.97 2.28 -10.30
N VAL A 172 -18.72 1.18 -10.28
CA VAL A 172 -18.40 -0.01 -9.50
C VAL A 172 -17.88 -1.11 -10.43
N TYR A 173 -16.65 -1.55 -10.21
CA TYR A 173 -16.05 -2.68 -10.91
C TYR A 173 -16.32 -3.96 -10.15
N MET A 174 -16.94 -4.94 -10.81
CA MET A 174 -17.36 -6.19 -10.17
C MET A 174 -16.95 -7.40 -11.00
N ASN A 175 -16.72 -8.53 -10.34
CA ASN A 175 -16.65 -9.81 -11.02
C ASN A 175 -18.06 -10.34 -11.26
N PRO A 176 -18.50 -10.50 -12.53
CA PRO A 176 -19.82 -11.04 -12.81
C PRO A 176 -19.90 -12.56 -12.55
N SER A 177 -18.74 -13.25 -12.54
CA SER A 177 -18.60 -14.71 -12.49
C SER A 177 -17.33 -15.13 -11.76
N PRO A 178 -17.19 -16.43 -11.40
CA PRO A 178 -15.90 -16.99 -11.02
C PRO A 178 -14.83 -16.74 -12.06
N PRO A 179 -13.55 -16.71 -11.65
CA PRO A 179 -12.47 -16.79 -12.61
C PRO A 179 -12.62 -18.06 -13.44
N VAL A 180 -12.38 -17.94 -14.75
CA VAL A 180 -12.40 -19.08 -15.67
C VAL A 180 -11.10 -19.84 -15.50
N VAL A 181 -11.21 -21.14 -15.24
CA VAL A 181 -10.06 -22.02 -15.03
C VAL A 181 -9.56 -22.59 -16.36
N PHE A 182 -8.26 -22.52 -16.57
CA PHE A 182 -7.55 -23.18 -17.66
C PHE A 182 -6.52 -24.11 -17.06
N ASN A 183 -6.70 -25.42 -17.28
CA ASN A 183 -5.75 -26.42 -16.81
C ASN A 183 -4.78 -26.77 -17.94
N ASP A 184 -3.48 -26.72 -17.66
CA ASP A 184 -2.44 -27.24 -18.53
C ASP A 184 -1.57 -28.28 -17.81
N SER A 185 -0.51 -28.76 -18.46
CA SER A 185 0.40 -29.76 -17.87
C SER A 185 1.26 -29.22 -16.73
N THR A 186 1.28 -27.91 -16.52
CA THR A 186 2.10 -27.21 -15.51
C THR A 186 1.30 -26.67 -14.32
N GLY A 187 -0.02 -26.56 -14.46
CA GLY A 187 -0.90 -26.14 -13.37
C GLY A 187 -2.25 -25.63 -13.85
N SER A 188 -2.92 -24.88 -12.97
CA SER A 188 -4.17 -24.19 -13.26
C SER A 188 -3.91 -22.70 -13.37
N THR A 189 -4.29 -22.10 -14.49
CA THR A 189 -4.30 -20.66 -14.70
C THR A 189 -5.74 -20.13 -14.63
N TYR A 190 -5.90 -18.91 -14.15
CA TYR A 190 -7.20 -18.32 -13.85
C TYR A 190 -7.36 -17.02 -14.64
N SER A 191 -8.44 -16.89 -15.39
CA SER A 191 -8.79 -15.64 -16.08
C SER A 191 -9.94 -14.94 -15.37
N TYR A 192 -9.67 -13.75 -14.87
CA TYR A 192 -10.65 -12.91 -14.22
C TYR A 192 -11.33 -12.00 -15.25
N ARG A 193 -12.62 -11.73 -15.02
CA ARG A 193 -13.37 -10.71 -15.75
C ARG A 193 -13.83 -9.65 -14.78
N SER A 194 -13.64 -8.38 -15.15
CA SER A 194 -14.23 -7.23 -14.50
C SER A 194 -15.31 -6.62 -15.40
N THR A 195 -16.34 -6.05 -14.78
CA THR A 195 -17.42 -5.32 -15.46
C THR A 195 -17.76 -4.07 -14.67
N ALA A 196 -17.81 -2.94 -15.36
CA ALA A 196 -18.14 -1.64 -14.79
C ALA A 196 -19.67 -1.40 -14.75
N LEU A 197 -20.19 -1.05 -13.58
CA LEU A 197 -21.56 -0.58 -13.37
C LEU A 197 -21.55 0.91 -13.02
N VAL A 198 -22.25 1.73 -13.79
CA VAL A 198 -22.35 3.18 -13.55
C VAL A 198 -23.57 3.47 -12.68
N LEU A 199 -23.35 4.03 -11.49
CA LEU A 199 -24.41 4.32 -10.50
C LEU A 199 -24.86 5.79 -10.48
N GLY A 200 -24.14 6.70 -11.14
CA GLY A 200 -24.42 8.13 -11.09
C GLY A 200 -23.95 8.80 -9.79
N GLY A 201 -24.66 9.84 -9.34
CA GLY A 201 -24.34 10.58 -8.10
C GLY A 201 -24.99 9.99 -6.84
N MET A 202 -24.67 10.51 -5.65
CA MET A 202 -25.10 9.94 -4.35
C MET A 202 -26.59 9.55 -4.24
N LYS A 203 -27.49 10.35 -4.82
CA LYS A 203 -28.94 10.12 -4.75
C LYS A 203 -29.42 8.93 -5.58
N GLU A 204 -28.62 8.51 -6.55
CA GLU A 204 -28.93 7.42 -7.48
C GLU A 204 -28.35 6.09 -7.00
N ILE A 205 -27.35 6.13 -6.10
CA ILE A 205 -26.73 4.95 -5.51
C ILE A 205 -27.78 4.19 -4.66
N PRO A 206 -28.14 2.94 -5.01
CA PRO A 206 -29.09 2.16 -4.23
C PRO A 206 -28.43 1.50 -3.01
N ASP A 207 -29.22 1.14 -2.00
CA ASP A 207 -28.72 0.35 -0.84
C ASP A 207 -28.46 -1.13 -1.20
N GLN A 208 -29.05 -1.60 -2.30
CA GLN A 208 -28.86 -2.95 -2.83
C GLN A 208 -28.47 -2.82 -4.31
N LEU A 209 -27.31 -3.36 -4.66
CA LEU A 209 -26.78 -3.37 -6.02
C LEU A 209 -26.87 -4.78 -6.57
N ASN A 210 -27.88 -5.05 -7.41
CA ASN A 210 -27.97 -6.31 -8.14
C ASN A 210 -27.37 -6.15 -9.54
N PHE A 211 -26.38 -6.97 -9.87
CA PHE A 211 -25.72 -6.95 -11.18
C PHE A 211 -26.72 -7.01 -12.35
N ARG A 212 -27.80 -7.79 -12.20
CA ARG A 212 -28.82 -7.98 -13.24
C ARG A 212 -29.72 -6.77 -13.50
N ASP A 213 -29.79 -5.82 -12.58
CA ASP A 213 -30.54 -4.58 -12.81
C ASP A 213 -29.81 -3.67 -13.83
N PHE A 214 -28.49 -3.84 -13.96
CA PHE A 214 -27.62 -3.06 -14.85
C PHE A 214 -27.20 -3.83 -16.10
N VAL A 215 -27.06 -5.15 -15.96
CA VAL A 215 -26.69 -6.07 -17.03
C VAL A 215 -27.74 -7.19 -17.10
N PRO A 216 -28.90 -6.93 -17.73
CA PRO A 216 -29.99 -7.90 -17.79
C PRO A 216 -29.54 -9.23 -18.42
N ASP A 217 -28.76 -9.13 -19.51
CA ASP A 217 -28.29 -10.27 -20.29
C ASP A 217 -26.76 -10.28 -20.43
N GLY A 218 -26.20 -11.49 -20.50
CA GLY A 218 -24.76 -11.67 -20.72
C GLY A 218 -23.91 -11.25 -19.52
N TRP A 219 -22.69 -10.80 -19.81
CA TRP A 219 -21.60 -10.58 -18.84
C TRP A 219 -21.21 -9.10 -18.72
N GLY A 220 -21.95 -8.19 -19.35
CA GLY A 220 -21.63 -6.77 -19.42
C GLY A 220 -20.35 -6.49 -20.21
N THR A 221 -19.93 -5.22 -20.25
CA THR A 221 -18.66 -4.83 -20.89
C THR A 221 -17.50 -5.42 -20.10
N LYS A 222 -16.60 -6.13 -20.78
CA LYS A 222 -15.34 -6.54 -20.16
C LYS A 222 -14.50 -5.28 -20.02
N GLU A 223 -14.16 -4.96 -18.80
CA GLU A 223 -13.07 -4.04 -18.51
C GLU A 223 -11.86 -4.91 -18.16
N ASP A 224 -10.69 -4.50 -18.63
CA ASP A 224 -9.48 -4.93 -17.95
C ASP A 224 -9.60 -4.35 -16.54
N ALA A 225 -9.53 -5.21 -15.52
CA ALA A 225 -9.45 -4.68 -14.17
C ALA A 225 -8.27 -3.71 -14.17
N PRO A 226 -8.45 -2.44 -13.74
CA PRO A 226 -7.28 -1.61 -13.50
C PRO A 226 -6.30 -2.44 -12.67
N GLU A 227 -5.00 -2.34 -13.02
CA GLU A 227 -3.96 -2.91 -12.15
C GLU A 227 -4.35 -2.53 -10.73
N ILE A 228 -4.55 -3.56 -9.92
CA ILE A 228 -4.94 -3.42 -8.52
C ILE A 228 -4.12 -2.25 -7.99
N ILE A 229 -4.72 -1.38 -7.18
CA ILE A 229 -3.98 -0.51 -6.27
C ILE A 229 -3.18 -1.45 -5.33
N GLN A 230 -2.13 -2.07 -5.87
CA GLN A 230 -0.99 -2.66 -5.25
C GLN A 230 0.05 -1.57 -5.42
N GLY A 231 0.07 -0.66 -4.45
CA GLY A 231 0.95 0.47 -4.47
C GLY A 231 0.64 1.45 -5.60
N ILE A 232 1.15 2.65 -5.41
CA ILE A 232 1.16 3.69 -6.41
C ILE A 232 1.94 3.17 -7.63
N PRO A 233 1.45 3.30 -8.88
CA PRO A 233 2.30 3.06 -10.04
C PRO A 233 3.58 3.88 -9.86
N GLU A 234 4.74 3.23 -9.76
CA GLU A 234 6.06 3.84 -9.63
C GLU A 234 6.44 4.76 -10.81
N VAL A 235 5.53 4.96 -11.76
CA VAL A 235 5.68 5.79 -12.95
C VAL A 235 5.94 7.24 -12.55
N LEU A 236 7.22 7.53 -12.37
CA LEU A 236 7.85 8.84 -12.36
C LEU A 236 7.28 9.81 -11.32
N GLN A 237 7.25 9.38 -10.06
CA GLN A 237 7.01 10.26 -8.93
C GLN A 237 8.14 11.28 -8.82
N ARG A 238 7.83 12.57 -8.98
CA ARG A 238 8.74 13.64 -8.59
C ARG A 238 8.75 13.71 -7.06
N HIS A 239 9.72 13.03 -6.44
CA HIS A 239 10.04 13.29 -5.05
C HIS A 239 10.52 14.74 -4.93
N GLN A 240 9.71 15.59 -4.33
CA GLN A 240 10.18 16.88 -3.86
C GLN A 240 10.56 16.73 -2.40
N GLU A 241 11.82 17.00 -2.08
CA GLU A 241 12.23 17.21 -0.71
C GLU A 241 11.66 18.55 -0.26
N VAL A 242 10.69 18.49 0.66
CA VAL A 242 10.08 19.70 1.22
C VAL A 242 10.41 19.74 2.71
N ILE A 243 10.94 20.87 3.14
CA ILE A 243 11.20 21.11 4.55
C ILE A 243 9.91 21.59 5.19
N ILE A 244 9.32 20.75 6.05
CA ILE A 244 8.17 21.13 6.85
C ILE A 244 8.71 21.78 8.14
N ALA A 245 8.89 23.11 8.13
CA ALA A 245 9.51 23.85 9.23
C ALA A 245 8.79 23.69 10.58
N GLU A 246 7.51 23.32 10.57
CA GLU A 246 6.71 23.12 11.78
C GLU A 246 6.61 21.65 12.21
N ALA A 247 7.13 20.69 11.44
CA ALA A 247 7.07 19.26 11.79
C ALA A 247 7.79 18.94 13.10
N ASP A 248 8.90 19.62 13.37
CA ASP A 248 9.69 19.48 14.61
C ASP A 248 8.93 20.00 15.85
N LYS A 249 7.83 20.76 15.67
CA LYS A 249 6.97 21.25 16.76
C LYS A 249 5.79 20.33 17.07
N ILE A 250 5.50 19.38 16.18
CA ILE A 250 4.41 18.41 16.38
C ILE A 250 4.89 17.38 17.40
N GLN A 251 4.16 17.25 18.51
CA GLN A 251 4.43 16.21 19.50
C GLN A 251 3.82 14.91 19.02
N TRP A 252 4.67 14.03 18.51
CA TRP A 252 4.27 12.70 18.07
C TRP A 252 4.09 11.78 19.28
N LYS A 253 2.96 11.08 19.32
CA LYS A 253 2.80 9.98 20.27
C LYS A 253 3.61 8.79 19.76
N SER A 254 4.74 8.51 20.43
CA SER A 254 5.50 7.30 20.15
C SER A 254 4.63 6.07 20.38
N THR A 255 4.77 5.10 19.47
CA THR A 255 4.22 3.77 19.66
C THR A 255 4.90 3.12 20.87
N PHE A 256 4.16 2.34 21.63
CA PHE A 256 4.74 1.52 22.69
C PHE A 256 4.91 0.10 22.17
N LEU A 257 6.16 -0.37 22.12
CA LEU A 257 6.48 -1.77 21.82
C LEU A 257 7.00 -2.45 23.08
N SER A 258 6.51 -3.66 23.36
CA SER A 258 7.13 -4.52 24.38
C SER A 258 8.56 -4.90 23.95
N ASN A 259 9.42 -5.27 24.90
CA ASN A 259 10.76 -5.78 24.56
C ASN A 259 10.68 -6.98 23.62
N GLU A 260 9.68 -7.85 23.81
CA GLU A 260 9.44 -9.01 22.94
C GLU A 260 9.10 -8.59 21.50
N GLN A 261 8.30 -7.54 21.32
CA GLN A 261 8.00 -6.98 19.99
C GLN A 261 9.23 -6.32 19.36
N GLN A 262 10.05 -5.61 20.15
CA GLN A 262 11.30 -5.01 19.64
C GLN A 262 12.28 -6.09 19.17
N GLU A 263 12.47 -7.15 19.96
CA GLU A 263 13.33 -8.28 19.60
C GLU A 263 12.78 -9.04 18.38
N ALA A 264 11.46 -9.21 18.29
CA ALA A 264 10.81 -9.83 17.13
C ALA A 264 11.01 -9.01 15.85
N ALA A 265 10.88 -7.68 15.92
CA ALA A 265 11.10 -6.78 14.77
C ALA A 265 12.54 -6.86 14.24
N VAL A 266 13.53 -6.84 15.14
CA VAL A 266 14.94 -7.00 14.77
C VAL A 266 15.19 -8.36 14.14
N ARG A 267 14.64 -9.42 14.72
CA ARG A 267 14.77 -10.79 14.22
C ARG A 267 14.17 -10.95 12.83
N LEU A 268 12.97 -10.41 12.60
CA LEU A 268 12.28 -10.44 11.30
C LEU A 268 13.16 -9.90 10.17
N LEU A 269 13.77 -8.73 10.36
CA LEU A 269 14.63 -8.14 9.33
C LEU A 269 15.95 -8.91 9.18
N ASN A 270 16.54 -9.35 10.30
CA ASN A 270 17.80 -10.11 10.30
C ASN A 270 17.67 -11.46 9.56
N GLU A 271 16.54 -12.16 9.67
CA GLU A 271 16.30 -13.46 9.03
C GLU A 271 16.17 -13.39 7.50
N GLN A 272 16.00 -12.21 6.90
CA GLN A 272 15.89 -12.06 5.44
C GLN A 272 17.22 -12.19 4.68
N PHE A 273 18.36 -11.96 5.35
CA PHE A 273 19.70 -11.95 4.74
C PHE A 273 20.46 -13.29 4.68
N PRO A 274 20.29 -14.25 5.63
CA PRO A 274 21.02 -15.51 5.60
C PRO A 274 20.49 -16.56 4.59
N HIS A 275 19.32 -16.36 3.98
CA HIS A 275 18.70 -17.36 3.11
C HIS A 275 19.16 -17.29 1.65
N ASN A 276 20.25 -18.01 1.36
CA ASN A 276 20.70 -18.33 -0.02
C ASN A 276 19.65 -19.11 -0.85
N SER A 277 18.59 -19.63 -0.23
CA SER A 277 17.57 -20.48 -0.86
C SER A 277 16.50 -19.72 -1.65
N TYR A 278 16.31 -18.42 -1.39
CA TYR A 278 15.48 -17.58 -2.26
C TYR A 278 16.14 -17.43 -3.65
N TRP A 279 17.47 -17.43 -3.67
CA TRP A 279 18.30 -17.29 -4.85
C TRP A 279 18.44 -18.63 -5.57
N ASN A 280 17.45 -18.94 -6.41
CA ASN A 280 17.58 -20.06 -7.34
C ASN A 280 18.35 -19.61 -8.59
N PRO A 281 19.42 -20.32 -8.99
CA PRO A 281 20.14 -19.99 -10.20
C PRO A 281 19.24 -20.19 -11.41
N VAL A 282 18.75 -19.10 -11.99
CA VAL A 282 18.26 -19.10 -13.37
C VAL A 282 19.51 -19.17 -14.26
N PRO A 283 19.60 -20.13 -15.20
CA PRO A 283 20.72 -20.18 -16.14
C PRO A 283 20.91 -18.82 -16.83
N ASP A 284 22.16 -18.37 -16.92
CA ASP A 284 22.58 -17.13 -17.59
C ASP A 284 22.21 -15.79 -16.90
N THR A 285 21.76 -15.79 -15.64
CA THR A 285 21.63 -14.55 -14.83
C THR A 285 22.62 -14.51 -13.66
N LYS A 286 23.23 -13.34 -13.40
CA LYS A 286 24.14 -13.16 -12.25
C LYS A 286 23.40 -13.08 -10.91
N ILE A 287 22.12 -12.71 -10.94
CA ILE A 287 21.22 -12.59 -9.78
C ILE A 287 21.06 -13.92 -9.05
N GLY A 288 21.02 -15.03 -9.81
CA GLY A 288 20.74 -16.36 -9.28
C GLY A 288 21.77 -16.95 -8.31
N TYR A 289 22.92 -16.29 -8.11
CA TYR A 289 23.96 -16.74 -7.17
C TYR A 289 23.86 -16.12 -5.78
N GLY A 290 23.11 -15.03 -5.62
CA GLY A 290 22.92 -14.32 -4.35
C GLY A 290 24.21 -13.73 -3.72
N PRO A 291 24.08 -12.89 -2.68
CA PRO A 291 25.21 -12.40 -1.90
C PRO A 291 25.94 -13.51 -1.13
N ARG A 292 27.25 -13.34 -0.88
CA ARG A 292 28.10 -14.25 -0.10
C ARG A 292 28.70 -13.56 1.12
N ASP A 293 29.21 -14.35 2.07
CA ASP A 293 29.90 -13.86 3.27
C ASP A 293 29.11 -12.81 4.06
N THR A 294 27.78 -12.98 4.11
CA THR A 294 26.86 -12.06 4.78
C THR A 294 27.16 -11.98 6.27
N ARG A 295 27.40 -10.77 6.76
CA ARG A 295 27.50 -10.43 8.18
C ARG A 295 26.39 -9.46 8.52
N VAL A 296 25.71 -9.74 9.63
CA VAL A 296 24.63 -8.89 10.11
C VAL A 296 24.86 -8.60 11.59
N TRP A 297 24.71 -7.33 11.99
CA TRP A 297 24.75 -6.91 13.39
C TRP A 297 23.78 -5.75 13.63
N VAL A 298 23.47 -5.51 14.89
CA VAL A 298 22.52 -4.48 15.33
C VAL A 298 23.27 -3.36 16.03
N GLU A 299 22.93 -2.12 15.69
CA GLU A 299 23.40 -0.92 16.35
C GLU A 299 22.23 -0.14 16.98
N ASP A 300 22.55 0.63 18.01
CA ASP A 300 21.62 1.48 18.77
C ASP A 300 20.46 0.76 19.46
N SER A 301 19.64 1.55 20.16
CA SER A 301 18.46 1.10 20.87
C SER A 301 17.20 1.70 20.25
N TRP A 302 16.07 1.02 20.45
CA TRP A 302 14.76 1.51 20.01
C TRP A 302 14.53 2.97 20.44
N PRO A 303 13.95 3.84 19.59
CA PRO A 303 13.47 3.57 18.22
C PRO A 303 14.55 3.72 17.13
N GLU A 304 15.80 4.03 17.49
CA GLU A 304 16.88 4.29 16.53
C GLU A 304 17.65 3.02 16.11
N THR A 305 17.12 1.83 16.42
CA THR A 305 17.78 0.57 16.09
C THR A 305 18.04 0.45 14.59
N ARG A 306 19.29 0.15 14.26
CA ARG A 306 19.78 -0.04 12.89
C ARG A 306 20.30 -1.45 12.71
N LEU A 307 19.87 -2.12 11.65
CA LEU A 307 20.46 -3.38 11.20
C LEU A 307 21.53 -3.08 10.16
N MET A 308 22.75 -3.49 10.45
CA MET A 308 23.91 -3.32 9.59
C MET A 308 24.17 -4.64 8.87
N VAL A 309 24.21 -4.59 7.53
CA VAL A 309 24.37 -5.76 6.68
C VAL A 309 25.59 -5.57 5.80
N GLU A 310 26.52 -6.51 5.81
CA GLU A 310 27.73 -6.48 5.00
C GLU A 310 27.91 -7.78 4.23
N VAL A 311 28.02 -7.70 2.90
CA VAL A 311 28.10 -8.87 2.02
C VAL A 311 29.17 -8.72 0.94
N THR A 312 29.57 -9.84 0.35
CA THR A 312 30.33 -9.91 -0.90
C THR A 312 29.37 -10.19 -2.05
N HIS A 313 29.20 -9.24 -2.98
CA HIS A 313 28.27 -9.40 -4.11
C HIS A 313 28.95 -10.15 -5.28
N PRO A 314 28.26 -11.05 -6.01
CA PRO A 314 28.85 -11.78 -7.14
C PRO A 314 29.43 -10.90 -8.25
N SER A 315 28.83 -9.72 -8.48
CA SER A 315 29.31 -8.74 -9.46
C SER A 315 30.38 -7.78 -8.93
N PHE A 316 30.64 -7.76 -7.61
CA PHE A 316 31.63 -6.88 -6.96
C PHE A 316 32.59 -7.70 -6.09
N VAL A 317 33.41 -8.52 -6.75
CA VAL A 317 34.26 -9.54 -6.09
C VAL A 317 35.46 -8.98 -5.34
N GLU A 318 35.87 -7.75 -5.64
CA GLU A 318 37.07 -7.12 -5.05
C GLU A 318 36.78 -6.40 -3.72
N GLY A 319 35.50 -6.21 -3.35
CA GLY A 319 35.12 -5.44 -2.18
C GLY A 319 33.83 -5.97 -1.53
N ARG A 320 33.43 -5.27 -0.48
CA ARG A 320 32.21 -5.60 0.29
C ARG A 320 31.24 -4.44 0.23
N ILE A 321 29.96 -4.77 0.29
CA ILE A 321 28.87 -3.81 0.26
C ILE A 321 28.24 -3.81 1.64
N ARG A 322 28.11 -2.62 2.24
CA ARG A 322 27.50 -2.43 3.55
C ARG A 322 26.22 -1.60 3.43
N ARG A 323 25.09 -2.09 3.93
CA ARG A 323 23.83 -1.36 4.01
C ARG A 323 23.39 -1.19 5.45
N THR A 324 22.67 -0.11 5.69
CA THR A 324 22.04 0.19 6.97
C THR A 324 20.55 0.23 6.77
N TYR A 325 19.82 -0.59 7.52
CA TYR A 325 18.36 -0.60 7.52
C TYR A 325 17.86 -0.11 8.86
N ARG A 326 16.88 0.80 8.88
CA ARG A 326 16.18 1.16 10.12
C ARG A 326 15.17 0.07 10.43
N VAL A 327 15.13 -0.37 11.68
CA VAL A 327 14.15 -1.38 12.13
C VAL A 327 12.82 -0.73 12.50
N PHE A 328 12.84 0.57 12.82
CA PHE A 328 11.66 1.32 13.24
C PHE A 328 11.54 2.66 12.52
N ASP A 329 10.29 3.08 12.28
CA ASP A 329 9.97 4.41 11.79
C ASP A 329 10.26 5.48 12.87
N ARG A 330 10.08 6.76 12.53
CA ARG A 330 10.31 7.86 13.48
C ARG A 330 9.34 7.85 14.67
N ALA A 331 8.21 7.18 14.57
CA ALA A 331 7.25 7.00 15.66
C ALA A 331 7.56 5.75 16.51
N GLY A 332 8.59 4.98 16.16
CA GLY A 332 8.97 3.74 16.84
C GLY A 332 8.14 2.53 16.44
N ARG A 333 7.38 2.59 15.34
CA ARG A 333 6.66 1.45 14.76
C ARG A 333 7.63 0.56 14.00
N VAL A 334 7.34 -0.74 13.95
CA VAL A 334 8.14 -1.72 13.19
C VAL A 334 8.08 -1.38 11.71
N ASP A 335 9.22 -1.09 11.10
CA ASP A 335 9.33 -0.87 9.67
C ASP A 335 9.64 -2.20 8.97
N VAL A 336 8.69 -2.70 8.17
CA VAL A 336 8.77 -4.03 7.56
C VAL A 336 9.29 -3.88 6.14
N ASP A 337 10.61 -3.84 6.01
CA ASP A 337 11.29 -3.89 4.71
C ASP A 337 11.43 -5.35 4.26
N ARG A 338 10.32 -5.98 3.84
CA ARG A 338 10.33 -7.33 3.27
C ARG A 338 10.98 -7.27 1.88
N TYR A 339 11.82 -8.26 1.58
CA TYR A 339 12.67 -8.29 0.38
C TYR A 339 13.82 -7.27 0.41
N ALA A 340 14.19 -6.75 1.57
CA ALA A 340 15.40 -5.93 1.74
C ALA A 340 16.67 -6.60 1.18
N SER A 341 16.73 -7.93 1.24
CA SER A 341 17.81 -8.73 0.65
C SER A 341 17.75 -8.78 -0.89
N VAL A 342 16.57 -8.59 -1.49
CA VAL A 342 16.36 -8.58 -2.95
C VAL A 342 16.79 -7.26 -3.58
N TRP A 343 16.33 -6.14 -3.03
CA TRP A 343 16.67 -4.78 -3.51
C TRP A 343 18.17 -4.48 -3.43
N PHE A 344 18.91 -5.27 -2.64
CA PHE A 344 20.36 -5.21 -2.59
C PHE A 344 21.03 -5.49 -3.95
N ALA A 345 20.41 -6.29 -4.83
CA ALA A 345 20.99 -6.75 -6.09
C ALA A 345 20.59 -5.92 -7.32
N GLU A 346 19.38 -5.32 -7.34
CA GLU A 346 18.81 -4.64 -8.52
C GLU A 346 19.69 -3.48 -9.03
N ASP A 347 20.29 -2.70 -8.13
CA ASP A 347 21.20 -1.60 -8.51
C ASP A 347 22.50 -2.10 -9.18
N LEU A 348 22.93 -3.34 -8.88
CA LEU A 348 24.21 -3.90 -9.32
C LEU A 348 24.08 -4.80 -10.56
N ASP A 349 22.85 -5.09 -10.99
CA ASP A 349 22.57 -5.83 -12.23
C ASP A 349 23.12 -5.12 -13.46
N THR A 350 23.15 -3.78 -13.42
CA THR A 350 23.74 -2.94 -14.46
C THR A 350 25.27 -3.00 -14.50
N CYS A 351 25.91 -3.68 -13.54
CA CYS A 351 27.37 -3.74 -13.32
C CYS A 351 28.05 -2.36 -13.24
N SER A 352 27.27 -1.30 -13.01
CA SER A 352 27.74 0.07 -12.89
C SER A 352 27.51 0.52 -11.46
N LEU A 353 28.51 1.14 -10.83
CA LEU A 353 28.28 1.82 -9.57
C LEU A 353 27.26 2.95 -9.81
N PRO A 354 26.26 3.14 -8.93
CA PRO A 354 25.42 4.33 -8.98
C PRO A 354 26.32 5.56 -9.01
N SER A 355 25.92 6.60 -9.75
CA SER A 355 26.62 7.87 -9.66
C SER A 355 26.69 8.34 -8.20
N MET A 356 27.75 9.04 -7.81
CA MET A 356 27.89 9.50 -6.41
C MET A 356 26.67 10.30 -5.90
N GLY A 357 25.92 10.95 -6.80
CA GLY A 357 24.70 11.69 -6.48
C GLY A 357 23.43 10.84 -6.34
N THR A 358 23.48 9.55 -6.69
CA THR A 358 22.38 8.58 -6.54
C THR A 358 22.58 7.63 -5.36
N ILE A 359 23.68 7.75 -4.62
CA ILE A 359 23.94 6.95 -3.41
C ILE A 359 22.97 7.41 -2.31
N ARG A 360 21.96 6.58 -2.01
CA ARG A 360 21.13 6.68 -0.81
C ARG A 360 21.62 5.64 0.21
N ASP A 361 21.69 6.04 1.48
CA ASP A 361 22.08 5.18 2.62
C ASP A 361 23.44 4.47 2.47
N GLY A 362 24.40 5.21 1.89
CA GLY A 362 25.83 5.06 2.16
C GLY A 362 26.48 3.73 1.78
N VAL A 363 26.98 3.61 0.54
CA VAL A 363 28.12 2.72 0.26
C VAL A 363 29.24 3.50 -0.42
N LEU A 364 30.42 3.45 0.18
CA LEU A 364 31.66 2.84 -0.35
C LEU A 364 32.74 3.02 0.72
N GLU A 365 33.18 1.95 1.38
CA GLU A 365 34.54 1.92 1.93
C GLU A 365 35.29 0.79 1.23
N GLY A 366 36.37 1.18 0.54
CA GLY A 366 37.08 0.36 -0.45
C GLY A 366 38.12 -0.59 0.11
#